data_AF-A0A0B0D9R7-F1
#
_entry.id   AF-A0A0B0D9R7-F1
#
_cell.length_a   1.000
_cell.length_b   1.000
_cell.length_c   1.000
_cell.angle_alpha   90.00
_cell.angle_beta   90.00
_cell.angle_gamma   90.00
#
_symmetry.space_group_name_H-M   'P 1'
#
loop_
_entity.id
_entity.type
_entity.pdbx_description
1 polymer ?
#
loop_
_entity_poly.entity_id
_entity_poly.type
_entity_poly.pdbx_seq_one_letter_code
_entity_poly.pdbx_strand_id
1 'polypeptide(L)'
;MKSASSAASNALWLTERGTRLQARDVADRFGFYRDELGLDPALSPHCLRHSYVTHLIEDGVDPRFVQEQGGHVYQSTTGLYTAVSGDFKNKMLHDAIRAVLPTNSGGQRQ
;
A
#
# COMPACT_ATOMS: atom_id res chain seq x y z
N MET A 1 30.15 -30.06 -19.83
CA MET A 1 28.91 -29.35 -19.41
C MET A 1 29.07 -28.92 -17.97
N LYS A 2 29.05 -27.61 -17.67
CA LYS A 2 29.12 -27.11 -16.29
C LYS A 2 27.74 -27.32 -15.63
N SER A 3 27.74 -28.09 -14.55
CA SER A 3 26.58 -28.39 -13.71
C SER A 3 25.87 -27.10 -13.29
N ALA A 4 24.60 -26.97 -13.62
CA ALA A 4 23.73 -25.92 -13.13
C ALA A 4 23.54 -26.13 -11.62
N SER A 5 24.20 -25.30 -10.82
CA SER A 5 24.10 -25.31 -9.36
C SER A 5 22.64 -25.21 -8.92
N SER A 6 22.25 -26.04 -7.95
CA SER A 6 20.92 -26.18 -7.36
C SER A 6 20.48 -24.96 -6.52
N ALA A 7 20.68 -23.76 -7.03
CA ALA A 7 20.18 -22.49 -6.50
C ALA A 7 18.87 -22.04 -7.19
N ALA A 8 18.19 -22.95 -7.91
CA ALA A 8 16.77 -22.80 -8.26
C ALA A 8 15.87 -22.97 -7.00
N SER A 9 16.29 -22.40 -5.87
CA SER A 9 15.65 -22.54 -4.57
C SER A 9 14.55 -21.49 -4.40
N ASN A 10 13.35 -21.88 -4.81
CA ASN A 10 12.05 -21.31 -4.44
C ASN A 10 11.88 -19.78 -4.63
N ALA A 11 12.59 -19.17 -5.58
CA ALA A 11 12.39 -17.77 -5.94
C ALA A 11 11.23 -17.66 -6.92
N LEU A 12 10.19 -16.88 -6.56
CA LEU A 12 9.05 -16.63 -7.46
C LEU A 12 9.46 -15.82 -8.70
N TRP A 13 10.43 -14.92 -8.53
CA TRP A 13 10.91 -14.03 -9.59
C TRP A 13 12.40 -14.25 -9.84
N LEU A 14 12.74 -14.41 -11.11
CA LEU A 14 14.10 -14.64 -11.59
C LEU A 14 14.56 -13.54 -12.54
N THR A 15 15.86 -13.33 -12.62
CA THR A 15 16.52 -12.51 -13.65
C THR A 15 16.66 -13.31 -14.95
N GLU A 16 17.00 -12.64 -16.05
CA GLU A 16 17.32 -13.28 -17.33
C GLU A 16 18.49 -14.28 -17.24
N ARG A 17 19.34 -14.16 -16.21
CA ARG A 17 20.45 -15.07 -15.92
C ARG A 17 20.04 -16.27 -15.06
N GLY A 18 18.75 -16.38 -14.70
CA GLY A 18 18.22 -17.46 -13.86
C GLY A 18 18.52 -17.31 -12.37
N THR A 19 18.96 -16.13 -11.91
CA THR A 19 19.21 -15.84 -10.49
C THR A 19 18.00 -15.19 -9.83
N ARG A 20 17.90 -15.20 -8.50
CA ARG A 20 16.83 -14.49 -7.76
C ARG A 20 16.87 -12.99 -8.06
N LEU A 21 15.70 -12.43 -8.40
CA LEU A 21 15.51 -10.98 -8.57
C LEU A 21 15.72 -10.23 -7.24
N GLN A 22 16.50 -9.16 -7.27
CA GLN A 22 16.76 -8.28 -6.13
C GLN A 22 15.93 -6.99 -6.22
N ALA A 23 15.75 -6.30 -5.10
CA ALA A 23 15.04 -5.01 -5.07
C ALA A 23 15.71 -3.95 -5.97
N ARG A 24 17.04 -3.98 -6.07
CA ARG A 24 17.80 -3.10 -6.98
C ARG A 24 17.43 -3.36 -8.44
N ASP A 25 17.29 -4.61 -8.85
CA ASP A 25 16.94 -4.95 -10.23
C ASP A 25 15.57 -4.36 -10.61
N VAL A 26 14.62 -4.37 -9.67
CA VAL A 26 13.31 -3.73 -9.83
C VAL A 26 13.42 -2.21 -9.94
N ALA A 27 14.23 -1.59 -9.08
CA ALA A 27 14.44 -0.14 -9.11
C ALA A 27 15.11 0.32 -10.42
N ASP A 28 16.15 -0.39 -10.85
CA ASP A 28 16.87 -0.11 -12.09
C ASP A 28 15.95 -0.28 -13.31
N ARG A 29 15.14 -1.36 -13.34
CA ARG A 29 14.19 -1.59 -14.43
C ARG A 29 13.03 -0.60 -14.44
N PHE A 30 12.55 -0.20 -13.27
CA PHE A 30 11.56 0.88 -13.15
C PHE A 30 12.14 2.20 -13.68
N GLY A 31 13.35 2.56 -13.28
CA GLY A 31 14.04 3.77 -13.76
C GLY A 31 14.20 3.79 -15.28
N PHE A 32 14.60 2.65 -15.87
CA PHE A 32 14.66 2.50 -17.32
C PHE A 32 13.33 2.85 -18.01
N TYR A 33 12.20 2.25 -17.56
CA TYR A 33 10.90 2.53 -18.18
C TYR A 33 10.39 3.95 -17.91
N ARG A 34 10.65 4.49 -16.72
CA ARG A 34 10.33 5.89 -16.39
C ARG A 34 11.00 6.84 -17.38
N ASP A 35 12.28 6.62 -17.67
CA ASP A 35 13.06 7.46 -18.57
C ASP A 35 12.60 7.32 -20.02
N GLU A 36 12.35 6.09 -20.49
CA GLU A 36 11.80 5.82 -21.83
C GLU A 36 10.43 6.48 -22.06
N LEU A 37 9.61 6.60 -21.01
CA LEU A 37 8.30 7.24 -21.06
C LEU A 37 8.36 8.76 -20.81
N GLY A 38 9.54 9.34 -20.55
CA GLY A 38 9.71 10.76 -20.27
C GLY A 38 9.03 11.23 -18.98
N LEU A 39 8.91 10.34 -17.99
CA LEU A 39 8.29 10.65 -16.71
C LEU A 39 9.27 11.34 -15.75
N ASP A 40 8.73 11.96 -14.70
CA ASP A 40 9.52 12.69 -13.69
C ASP A 40 10.58 11.78 -13.04
N PRO A 41 11.88 12.18 -13.03
CA PRO A 41 12.97 11.44 -12.39
C PRO A 41 12.76 11.13 -10.89
N ALA A 42 11.95 11.92 -10.19
CA ALA A 42 11.60 11.69 -8.80
C ALA A 42 10.72 10.45 -8.58
N LEU A 43 10.08 9.94 -9.63
CA LEU A 43 9.29 8.71 -9.54
C LEU A 43 10.19 7.51 -9.23
N SER A 44 9.72 6.70 -8.28
CA SER A 44 10.36 5.47 -7.85
C SER A 44 9.30 4.43 -7.46
N PRO A 45 9.68 3.16 -7.27
CA PRO A 45 8.76 2.15 -6.72
C PRO A 45 8.16 2.54 -5.36
N HIS A 46 8.83 3.40 -4.58
CA HIS A 46 8.28 3.90 -3.32
C HIS A 46 7.05 4.81 -3.52
N CYS A 47 7.03 5.60 -4.60
CA CYS A 47 5.88 6.44 -4.96
C CYS A 47 4.64 5.60 -5.29
N LEU A 48 4.82 4.46 -5.97
CA LEU A 48 3.73 3.52 -6.25
C LEU A 48 3.16 2.94 -4.95
N ARG A 49 4.02 2.55 -4.01
CA ARG A 49 3.59 2.09 -2.68
C ARG A 49 2.83 3.17 -1.93
N HIS A 50 3.28 4.42 -2.00
CA HIS A 50 2.59 5.53 -1.34
C HIS A 50 1.19 5.77 -1.95
N SER A 51 1.09 5.71 -3.28
CA SER A 51 -0.18 5.84 -4.01
C SER A 51 -1.15 4.70 -3.63
N TYR A 52 -0.65 3.46 -3.58
CA TYR A 52 -1.43 2.29 -3.14
C TYR A 52 -2.00 2.48 -1.73
N VAL A 53 -1.17 2.86 -0.76
CA VAL A 53 -1.62 3.07 0.62
C VAL A 53 -2.62 4.21 0.71
N THR A 54 -2.37 5.32 0.00
CA THR A 54 -3.24 6.49 0.00
C THR A 54 -4.63 6.13 -0.56
N HIS A 55 -4.69 5.44 -1.71
CA HIS A 55 -5.96 5.01 -2.29
C HIS A 55 -6.75 4.07 -1.37
N LEU A 56 -6.09 3.11 -0.70
CA LEU A 56 -6.79 2.24 0.25
C LEU A 56 -7.40 3.02 1.41
N ILE A 57 -6.71 4.05 1.92
CA ILE A 57 -7.20 4.89 3.01
C ILE A 57 -8.37 5.76 2.52
N GLU A 58 -8.25 6.37 1.35
CA GLU A 58 -9.30 7.18 0.73
C GLU A 58 -10.57 6.37 0.45
N ASP A 59 -10.41 5.11 0.02
CA ASP A 59 -11.52 4.17 -0.20
C ASP A 59 -12.14 3.65 1.11
N GLY A 60 -11.56 4.00 2.27
CA GLY A 60 -12.05 3.65 3.59
C GLY A 60 -11.76 2.20 3.99
N VAL A 61 -10.72 1.59 3.41
CA VAL A 61 -10.25 0.27 3.84
C VAL A 61 -9.73 0.37 5.27
N ASP A 62 -9.95 -0.70 6.04
CA ASP A 62 -9.54 -0.77 7.44
C ASP A 62 -8.04 -0.39 7.61
N PRO A 63 -7.73 0.65 8.40
CA PRO A 63 -6.36 1.10 8.61
C PRO A 63 -5.45 0.01 9.19
N ARG A 64 -5.99 -0.99 9.90
CA ARG A 64 -5.19 -2.12 10.39
C ARG A 64 -4.79 -3.05 9.26
N PHE A 65 -5.71 -3.39 8.37
CA PHE A 65 -5.42 -4.14 7.15
C PHE A 65 -4.34 -3.44 6.29
N VAL A 66 -4.49 -2.13 6.06
CA VAL A 66 -3.52 -1.34 5.27
C VAL A 66 -2.12 -1.37 5.91
N GLN A 67 -2.03 -1.28 7.23
CA GLN A 67 -0.77 -1.38 7.97
C GLN A 67 -0.08 -2.74 7.83
N GLU A 68 -0.86 -3.82 7.92
CA GLU A 68 -0.35 -5.19 7.77
C GLU A 68 0.20 -5.42 6.36
N GLN A 69 -0.47 -4.89 5.31
CA GLN A 69 0.04 -4.90 3.93
C GLN A 69 1.34 -4.10 3.76
N GLY A 70 1.52 -3.04 4.57
CA GLY A 70 2.76 -2.26 4.61
C GLY A 70 3.94 -2.97 5.28
N GLY A 71 3.74 -4.08 5.97
CA GLY A 71 4.84 -4.88 6.53
C GLY A 71 5.59 -4.25 7.71
N HIS A 72 4.97 -3.32 8.46
CA HIS A 72 5.57 -2.73 9.66
C HIS A 72 4.89 -3.24 10.94
N VAL A 73 5.62 -4.07 11.70
CA VAL A 73 5.35 -4.38 13.13
C VAL A 73 5.90 -3.26 14.05
N TYR A 74 6.70 -2.31 13.53
CA TYR A 74 7.17 -1.13 14.26
C TYR A 74 6.96 0.16 13.46
N GLN A 75 6.26 1.10 14.10
CA GLN A 75 5.91 2.43 13.61
C GLN A 75 7.15 3.30 13.39
N SER A 76 7.37 3.75 12.16
CA SER A 76 8.11 5.00 11.92
C SER A 76 7.61 5.82 10.71
N THR A 77 6.64 5.32 9.94
CA THR A 77 5.95 6.10 8.88
C THR A 77 4.43 6.05 8.95
N THR A 78 3.83 5.27 9.86
CA THR A 78 2.37 5.10 9.92
C THR A 78 1.60 6.31 10.45
N GLY A 79 2.22 7.14 11.29
CA GLY A 79 1.59 8.36 11.82
C GLY A 79 1.22 9.39 10.74
N LEU A 80 1.87 9.32 9.57
CA LEU A 80 1.55 10.18 8.44
C LEU A 80 0.31 9.71 7.67
N TYR A 81 0.03 8.40 7.64
CA TYR A 81 -1.10 7.83 6.92
C TYR A 81 -2.45 8.14 7.56
N THR A 82 -2.49 8.37 8.87
CA THR A 82 -3.69 8.84 9.57
C THR A 82 -4.01 10.31 9.25
N ALA A 83 -3.06 11.06 8.66
CA ALA A 83 -3.24 12.47 8.37
C ALA A 83 -3.86 12.74 6.99
N VAL A 84 -3.95 11.74 6.12
CA VAL A 84 -4.34 11.93 4.73
C VAL A 84 -5.86 11.89 4.60
N SER A 85 -6.42 13.00 4.11
CA SER A 85 -7.85 13.31 3.91
C SER A 85 -8.66 13.75 5.14
N GLY A 86 -9.08 15.03 5.11
CA GLY A 86 -10.08 15.56 6.03
C GLY A 86 -11.45 14.88 5.88
N ASP A 87 -11.78 14.41 4.68
CA ASP A 87 -13.03 13.71 4.40
C ASP A 87 -13.06 12.32 5.05
N PHE A 88 -11.93 11.60 5.07
CA PHE A 88 -11.81 10.34 5.79
C PHE A 88 -11.99 10.53 7.30
N LYS A 89 -11.33 11.54 7.89
CA LYS A 89 -11.47 11.87 9.32
C LYS A 89 -12.91 12.21 9.67
N ASN A 90 -13.58 13.01 8.83
CA ASN A 90 -14.98 13.35 9.00
C ASN A 90 -15.89 12.12 8.89
N LYS A 91 -15.63 11.23 7.91
CA LYS A 91 -16.37 9.97 7.75
C LYS A 91 -16.22 9.05 8.97
N MET A 92 -15.00 8.79 9.42
CA MET A 92 -14.75 7.97 10.62
C MET A 92 -15.41 8.55 11.87
N LEU A 93 -15.36 9.88 12.05
CA LEU A 93 -16.05 10.56 13.13
C LEU A 93 -17.57 10.38 13.03
N HIS A 94 -18.15 10.57 11.85
CA HIS A 94 -19.58 10.37 11.61
C HIS A 94 -20.02 8.92 11.86
N ASP A 95 -19.23 7.94 11.42
CA ASP A 95 -19.50 6.52 11.62
C ASP A 95 -19.45 6.15 13.11
N ALA A 96 -18.45 6.65 13.84
CA ALA A 96 -18.34 6.45 15.28
C ALA A 96 -19.51 7.09 16.06
N ILE A 97 -19.89 8.32 15.71
CA ILE A 97 -21.04 9.01 16.31
C ILE A 97 -22.34 8.24 16.02
N ARG A 98 -22.54 7.77 14.79
CA ARG A 98 -23.72 6.98 14.39
C ARG A 98 -23.80 5.64 15.14
N ALA A 99 -22.67 5.01 15.41
CA ALA A 99 -22.63 3.76 16.16
C ALA A 99 -22.98 3.94 17.65
N VAL A 100 -22.69 5.11 18.24
CA VAL A 100 -22.92 5.40 19.66
C VAL A 100 -24.27 6.03 19.94
N LEU A 101 -24.84 6.78 18.99
CA LEU A 101 -26.18 7.35 19.12
C LEU A 101 -27.24 6.34 18.64
N PRO A 102 -28.02 5.70 19.53
CA PRO A 102 -29.22 5.00 19.09
C PRO A 102 -30.13 6.03 18.40
N THR A 103 -30.51 5.77 17.15
CA THR A 103 -31.53 6.55 16.46
C THR A 103 -32.83 6.38 17.25
N ASN A 104 -33.08 7.30 18.16
CA ASN A 104 -34.33 7.40 18.90
C ASN A 104 -35.38 7.95 17.93
N SER A 105 -35.79 7.13 16.98
CA SER A 105 -36.98 7.37 16.16
C SER A 105 -38.18 6.91 16.96
N GLY A 106 -38.56 7.73 17.95
CA GLY A 106 -39.88 7.70 18.53
C GLY A 106 -40.89 8.08 17.44
N GLY A 107 -41.44 7.09 16.76
CA GLY A 107 -42.59 7.22 15.88
C GLY A 107 -43.79 6.58 16.54
N GLN A 108 -44.60 7.40 17.21
CA GLN A 108 -45.93 7.04 17.69
C GLN A 108 -46.74 6.35 16.59
N ARG A 109 -47.29 5.17 16.87
CA ARG A 109 -48.49 4.68 16.18
C ARG A 109 -49.60 4.57 17.20
N GLN A 110 -50.66 5.31 16.91
CA GLN A 110 -51.99 5.21 17.51
C GLN A 110 -52.52 3.79 17.39
#